data_AF-A0A5K1HXW4-F1
#
_entry.id   AF-A0A5K1HXW4-F1
#
_cell.length_a   1.000
_cell.length_b   1.000
_cell.length_c   1.000
_cell.angle_alpha   90.00
_cell.angle_beta   90.00
_cell.angle_gamma   90.00
#
_symmetry.space_group_name_H-M   'P 1'
#
loop_
_entity.id
_entity.type
_entity.pdbx_description
1 polymer ?
#
loop_
_entity_poly.entity_id
_entity_poly.type
_entity_poly.pdbx_seq_one_letter_code
_entity_poly.pdbx_strand_id
1 'polypeptide(L)'
;FNKENGGLLHEIVADVFGENTPAALVSGPSFAKEVAADLPTAIAIASTQSEFATQLAMILHSDRFRAYTNDDLIGVEVGGAIKNVMAIAAGIADGLGFGANTRAALITRGMSEIIRLGVQLGGKQTRLWA
;
A
#
# COMPACT_ATOMS: atom_id res chain seq x y z
N PHE A 1 -10.98 3.92 -2.36
CA PHE A 1 -12.23 3.40 -2.94
C PHE A 1 -13.40 4.31 -2.63
N ASN A 2 -14.03 4.84 -3.66
CA ASN A 2 -15.34 5.48 -3.63
C ASN A 2 -16.40 4.37 -3.49
N LYS A 3 -17.34 4.54 -2.57
CA LYS A 3 -18.34 3.52 -2.23
C LYS A 3 -19.42 3.34 -3.31
N GLU A 4 -19.62 4.33 -4.17
CA GLU A 4 -20.71 4.36 -5.15
C GLU A 4 -20.28 3.77 -6.49
N ASN A 5 -19.05 4.07 -6.94
CA ASN A 5 -18.55 3.66 -8.27
C ASN A 5 -17.29 2.79 -8.22
N GLY A 6 -16.74 2.51 -7.02
CA GLY A 6 -15.53 1.71 -6.87
C GLY A 6 -14.22 2.45 -7.19
N GLY A 7 -14.27 3.75 -7.47
CA GLY A 7 -13.11 4.53 -7.89
C GLY A 7 -11.96 4.55 -6.88
N LEU A 8 -10.73 4.52 -7.36
CA LEU A 8 -9.50 4.59 -6.60
C LEU A 8 -9.28 5.98 -5.97
N LEU A 9 -8.51 6.06 -4.91
CA LEU A 9 -8.23 7.29 -4.15
C LEU A 9 -7.61 8.36 -5.02
N HIS A 10 -6.69 8.00 -5.92
CA HIS A 10 -6.13 8.98 -6.85
C HIS A 10 -7.17 9.52 -7.84
N GLU A 11 -8.15 8.71 -8.24
CA GLU A 11 -9.29 9.14 -9.07
C GLU A 11 -10.20 10.10 -8.28
N ILE A 12 -10.46 9.82 -7.00
CA ILE A 12 -11.22 10.73 -6.13
C ILE A 12 -10.50 12.08 -5.97
N VAL A 13 -9.17 12.07 -5.83
CA VAL A 13 -8.39 13.31 -5.77
C VAL A 13 -8.54 14.11 -7.07
N ALA A 14 -8.49 13.45 -8.23
CA ALA A 14 -8.73 14.10 -9.51
C ALA A 14 -10.17 14.65 -9.63
N ASP A 15 -11.17 13.91 -9.17
CA ASP A 15 -12.58 14.33 -9.20
C ASP A 15 -12.84 15.58 -8.33
N VAL A 16 -12.19 15.65 -7.15
CA VAL A 16 -12.43 16.73 -6.19
C VAL A 16 -11.55 17.96 -6.44
N PHE A 17 -10.28 17.75 -6.81
CA PHE A 17 -9.28 18.81 -6.93
C PHE A 17 -8.87 19.11 -8.38
N GLY A 18 -9.40 18.37 -9.37
CA GLY A 18 -9.10 18.50 -10.78
C GLY A 18 -7.95 17.59 -11.25
N GLU A 19 -8.01 17.18 -12.52
CA GLU A 19 -7.09 16.20 -13.13
C GLU A 19 -5.60 16.59 -13.09
N ASN A 20 -5.32 17.89 -13.04
CA ASN A 20 -3.94 18.40 -13.01
C ASN A 20 -3.32 18.39 -11.60
N THR A 21 -4.10 18.07 -10.57
CA THR A 21 -3.61 18.02 -9.18
C THR A 21 -2.77 16.76 -8.97
N PRO A 22 -1.48 16.89 -8.61
CA PRO A 22 -0.64 15.73 -8.30
C PRO A 22 -1.21 14.96 -7.09
N ALA A 23 -1.36 13.65 -7.23
CA ALA A 23 -1.80 12.75 -6.17
C ALA A 23 -0.71 11.73 -5.89
N ALA A 24 -0.38 11.53 -4.62
CA ALA A 24 0.60 10.54 -4.19
C ALA A 24 0.04 9.65 -3.08
N LEU A 25 0.39 8.37 -3.16
CA LEU A 25 0.10 7.36 -2.17
C LEU A 25 1.38 7.04 -1.40
N VAL A 26 1.28 7.05 -0.07
CA VAL A 26 2.33 6.66 0.85
C VAL A 26 1.87 5.38 1.54
N SER A 27 2.58 4.27 1.32
CA SER A 27 2.20 2.97 1.86
C SER A 27 3.43 2.19 2.30
N GLY A 28 3.30 1.37 3.35
CA GLY A 28 4.38 0.55 3.87
C GLY A 28 4.12 0.06 5.29
N PRO A 29 5.03 -0.75 5.85
CA PRO A 29 5.03 -1.10 7.27
C PRO A 29 5.46 0.11 8.11
N SER A 30 4.50 0.97 8.44
CA SER A 30 4.72 2.22 9.18
C SER A 30 3.83 2.31 10.43
N PHE A 31 4.01 1.40 11.38
CA PHE A 31 3.27 1.45 12.64
C PHE A 31 3.55 2.78 13.35
N ALA A 32 2.51 3.58 13.58
CA ALA A 32 2.65 4.95 14.09
C ALA A 32 3.46 5.05 15.39
N LYS A 33 3.35 4.04 16.28
CA LYS A 33 4.13 3.97 17.53
C LYS A 33 5.62 3.74 17.27
N GLU A 34 5.97 2.91 16.30
CA GLU A 34 7.37 2.62 15.94
C GLU A 34 8.02 3.81 15.24
N VAL A 35 7.28 4.45 14.32
CA VAL A 35 7.69 5.70 13.67
C VAL A 35 7.92 6.81 14.71
N ALA A 36 6.98 6.98 15.66
CA ALA A 36 7.13 7.97 16.74
C ALA A 36 8.28 7.65 17.72
N ALA A 37 8.71 6.39 17.79
CA ALA A 37 9.85 5.95 18.58
C ALA A 37 11.18 5.97 17.80
N ASP A 38 11.20 6.56 16.60
CA ASP A 38 12.37 6.64 15.71
C ASP A 38 12.97 5.27 15.34
N LEU A 39 12.13 4.23 15.30
CA LEU A 39 12.54 2.90 14.87
C LEU A 39 12.63 2.81 13.33
N PRO A 40 13.57 2.01 12.79
CA PRO A 40 13.76 1.87 11.35
C PRO A 40 12.44 1.53 10.62
N THR A 41 12.03 2.42 9.73
CA THR A 41 10.80 2.32 8.95
C THR A 41 11.11 2.47 7.46
N ALA A 42 10.47 1.66 6.62
CA ALA A 42 10.54 1.78 5.17
C ALA A 42 9.13 1.97 4.61
N ILE A 43 8.99 2.91 3.66
CA ILE A 43 7.74 3.17 2.96
C ILE A 43 7.98 3.27 1.45
N ALA A 44 6.96 2.90 0.69
CA ALA A 44 6.83 3.13 -0.73
C ALA A 44 5.97 4.39 -0.99
N ILE A 45 6.36 5.16 -2.00
CA ILE A 45 5.67 6.35 -2.47
C ILE A 45 5.41 6.19 -3.95
N ALA A 46 4.15 6.22 -4.36
CA ALA A 46 3.77 6.26 -5.76
C ALA A 46 2.94 7.50 -6.05
N SER A 47 3.00 8.04 -7.26
CA SER A 47 2.31 9.28 -7.62
C SER A 47 1.80 9.25 -9.05
N THR A 48 0.77 10.04 -9.34
CA THR A 48 0.34 10.35 -10.71
C THR A 48 1.39 11.14 -11.49
N GLN A 49 2.28 11.84 -10.78
CA GLN A 49 3.40 12.61 -11.35
C GLN A 49 4.72 12.20 -10.67
N SER A 50 5.70 11.75 -11.46
CA SER A 50 6.99 11.23 -10.99
C SER A 50 7.80 12.23 -10.18
N GLU A 51 7.78 13.50 -10.58
CA GLU A 51 8.46 14.60 -9.91
C GLU A 51 7.89 14.79 -8.50
N PHE A 52 6.56 14.67 -8.35
CA PHE A 52 5.90 14.79 -7.06
C PHE A 52 6.22 13.62 -6.13
N ALA A 53 6.28 12.38 -6.64
CA ALA A 53 6.76 11.23 -5.84
C ALA A 53 8.19 11.45 -5.35
N THR A 54 9.07 11.98 -6.21
CA THR A 54 10.47 12.24 -5.88
C THR A 54 10.60 13.33 -4.83
N GLN A 55 9.86 14.43 -4.97
CA GLN A 55 9.80 15.51 -3.98
C GLN A 55 9.33 14.99 -2.62
N LEU A 56 8.25 14.21 -2.59
CA LEU A 56 7.71 13.66 -1.36
C LEU A 56 8.67 12.66 -0.72
N ALA A 57 9.35 11.82 -1.52
CA ALA A 57 10.38 10.93 -1.03
C ALA A 57 11.53 11.70 -0.38
N MET A 58 12.04 12.76 -1.02
CA MET A 58 13.10 13.59 -0.42
C MET A 58 12.68 14.25 0.89
N ILE A 59 11.43 14.73 0.99
CA ILE A 59 10.91 15.37 2.21
C ILE A 59 10.81 14.37 3.36
N LEU A 60 10.39 13.14 3.08
CA LEU A 60 10.16 12.12 4.10
C LEU A 60 11.42 11.32 4.44
N HIS A 61 12.41 11.26 3.55
CA HIS A 61 13.59 10.43 3.74
C HIS A 61 14.48 10.93 4.89
N SER A 62 14.88 10.01 5.76
CA SER A 62 15.87 10.22 6.83
C SER A 62 16.62 8.92 7.12
N ASP A 63 17.62 8.97 8.01
CA ASP A 63 18.43 7.81 8.38
C ASP A 63 17.60 6.61 8.89
N ARG A 64 16.51 6.90 9.61
CA ARG A 64 15.61 5.90 10.21
C ARG A 64 14.28 5.77 9.46
N PHE A 65 13.97 6.68 8.54
CA PHE A 65 12.74 6.65 7.76
C PHE A 65 13.07 6.65 6.26
N ARG A 66 13.09 5.47 5.65
CA ARG A 66 13.48 5.32 4.24
C ARG A 66 12.25 5.39 3.33
N ALA A 67 12.21 6.42 2.50
CA ALA A 67 11.20 6.58 1.46
C ALA A 67 11.72 6.13 0.09
N TYR A 68 10.99 5.22 -0.55
CA TYR A 68 11.31 4.66 -1.87
C TYR A 68 10.21 4.99 -2.87
N THR A 69 10.58 5.45 -4.06
CA THR A 69 9.62 5.73 -5.13
C THR A 69 9.21 4.45 -5.86
N ASN A 70 7.91 4.29 -6.14
CA ASN A 70 7.32 3.20 -6.89
C ASN A 70 6.49 3.80 -8.05
N ASP A 71 6.55 3.18 -9.23
CA ASP A 71 5.85 3.64 -10.44
C ASP A 71 4.48 2.96 -10.65
N ASP A 72 4.06 2.11 -9.72
CA ASP A 72 2.79 1.38 -9.73
C ASP A 72 1.84 1.98 -8.68
N LEU A 73 1.23 3.12 -9.04
CA LEU A 73 0.28 3.83 -8.18
C LEU A 73 -0.87 2.94 -7.73
N ILE A 74 -1.48 2.23 -8.67
CA ILE A 74 -2.63 1.34 -8.43
C ILE A 74 -2.19 0.20 -7.51
N GLY A 75 -1.03 -0.41 -7.77
CA GLY A 75 -0.54 -1.51 -6.94
C GLY A 75 -0.26 -1.09 -5.50
N VAL A 76 0.36 0.07 -5.28
CA VAL A 76 0.61 0.62 -3.94
C VAL A 76 -0.70 0.93 -3.22
N GLU A 77 -1.69 1.45 -3.92
CA GLU A 77 -3.00 1.77 -3.36
C GLU A 77 -3.78 0.51 -2.94
N VAL A 78 -3.87 -0.47 -3.84
CA VAL A 78 -4.55 -1.74 -3.61
C VAL A 78 -3.86 -2.52 -2.49
N GLY A 79 -2.53 -2.60 -2.51
CA GLY A 79 -1.74 -3.24 -1.45
C GLY A 79 -1.94 -2.57 -0.08
N GLY A 80 -1.98 -1.24 -0.06
CA GLY A 80 -2.26 -0.45 1.15
C GLY A 80 -3.64 -0.71 1.75
N ALA A 81 -4.66 -0.91 0.92
CA ALA A 81 -6.01 -1.23 1.39
C ALA A 81 -6.10 -2.66 1.96
N ILE A 82 -5.48 -3.64 1.28
CA ILE A 82 -5.70 -5.05 1.61
C ILE A 82 -4.84 -5.53 2.78
N LYS A 83 -3.73 -4.85 3.11
CA LYS A 83 -2.89 -5.21 4.28
C LYS A 83 -3.70 -5.36 5.58
N ASN A 84 -4.77 -4.57 5.73
CA ASN A 84 -5.64 -4.61 6.91
C ASN A 84 -6.51 -5.88 6.93
N VAL A 85 -7.02 -6.29 5.77
CA VAL A 85 -7.76 -7.55 5.62
C VAL A 85 -6.86 -8.74 5.95
N MET A 86 -5.62 -8.71 5.45
CA MET A 86 -4.62 -9.74 5.76
C MET A 86 -4.27 -9.79 7.26
N ALA A 87 -4.14 -8.62 7.90
CA ALA A 87 -3.89 -8.54 9.34
C ALA A 87 -5.05 -9.14 10.16
N ILE A 88 -6.31 -8.87 9.78
CA ILE A 88 -7.49 -9.46 10.43
C ILE A 88 -7.50 -10.98 10.23
N ALA A 89 -7.27 -11.46 9.00
CA ALA A 89 -7.27 -12.89 8.71
C ALA A 89 -6.15 -13.63 9.45
N ALA A 90 -4.96 -13.03 9.57
CA ALA A 90 -3.88 -13.53 10.40
C ALA A 90 -4.28 -13.59 11.89
N GLY A 91 -4.90 -12.52 12.41
CA GLY A 91 -5.38 -12.48 13.79
C GLY A 91 -6.46 -13.52 14.11
N ILE A 92 -7.35 -13.82 13.17
CA ILE A 92 -8.34 -14.91 13.29
C ILE A 92 -7.63 -16.26 13.35
N ALA A 93 -6.65 -16.49 12.47
CA ALA A 93 -5.89 -17.75 12.48
C ALA A 93 -5.14 -17.95 13.80
N ASP A 94 -4.52 -16.90 14.33
CA ASP A 94 -3.84 -16.92 15.64
C ASP A 94 -4.86 -17.16 16.78
N GLY A 95 -6.03 -16.51 16.74
CA GLY A 95 -7.10 -16.68 17.73
C GLY A 95 -7.76 -18.07 17.74
N LEU A 96 -7.77 -18.76 16.60
CA LEU A 96 -8.24 -20.15 16.48
C LEU A 96 -7.18 -21.19 16.90
N GLY A 97 -6.00 -20.74 17.34
CA GLY A 97 -4.91 -21.62 17.75
C GLY A 97 -4.19 -22.30 16.58
N PHE A 98 -4.36 -21.80 15.34
CA PHE A 98 -3.63 -22.35 14.22
C PHE A 98 -2.15 -21.93 14.25
N GLY A 99 -1.28 -22.90 13.96
CA GLY A 99 0.16 -22.68 13.94
C GLY A 99 0.66 -21.90 12.71
N ALA A 100 1.97 -21.67 12.68
CA ALA A 100 2.64 -20.88 11.64
C ALA A 100 2.35 -21.33 10.20
N ASN A 101 2.10 -22.64 9.98
CA ASN A 101 1.81 -23.20 8.65
C ASN A 101 0.49 -22.68 8.07
N THR A 102 -0.57 -22.59 8.87
CA THR A 102 -1.86 -22.09 8.42
C THR A 102 -1.77 -20.61 8.10
N ARG A 103 -1.05 -19.83 8.92
CA ARG A 103 -0.80 -18.41 8.66
C ARG A 103 -0.01 -18.21 7.36
N ALA A 104 1.04 -18.99 7.12
CA ALA A 104 1.80 -18.94 5.88
C ALA A 104 0.94 -19.28 4.66
N ALA A 105 0.11 -20.33 4.74
CA ALA A 105 -0.81 -20.69 3.66
C ALA A 105 -1.85 -19.60 3.40
N LEU A 106 -2.38 -18.98 4.45
CA LEU A 106 -3.34 -17.87 4.35
C LEU A 106 -2.70 -16.64 3.71
N ILE A 107 -1.48 -16.27 4.13
CA ILE A 107 -0.71 -15.18 3.53
C ILE A 107 -0.51 -15.43 2.04
N THR A 108 0.04 -16.58 1.66
CA THR A 108 0.33 -16.90 0.25
C THR A 108 -0.94 -16.91 -0.61
N ARG A 109 -2.05 -17.47 -0.11
CA ARG A 109 -3.31 -17.50 -0.84
C ARG A 109 -3.95 -16.13 -0.97
N GLY A 110 -4.15 -15.43 0.14
CA GLY A 110 -4.76 -14.08 0.12
C GLY A 110 -3.96 -13.14 -0.77
N MET A 111 -2.65 -13.27 -0.74
CA MET A 111 -1.78 -12.47 -1.55
C MET A 111 -1.82 -12.79 -3.05
N SER A 112 -2.03 -14.05 -3.43
CA SER A 112 -2.30 -14.41 -4.83
C SER A 112 -3.60 -13.78 -5.34
N GLU A 113 -4.61 -13.63 -4.48
CA GLU A 113 -5.87 -12.95 -4.82
C GLU A 113 -5.69 -11.44 -4.93
N ILE A 114 -4.86 -10.83 -4.07
CA ILE A 114 -4.48 -9.42 -4.14
C ILE A 114 -3.83 -9.11 -5.48
N ILE A 115 -2.89 -9.95 -5.92
CA ILE A 115 -2.26 -9.76 -7.23
C ILE A 115 -3.31 -9.75 -8.33
N ARG A 116 -4.19 -10.76 -8.32
CA ARG A 116 -5.22 -10.92 -9.34
C ARG A 116 -6.15 -9.71 -9.40
N LEU A 117 -6.58 -9.18 -8.25
CA LEU A 117 -7.40 -7.98 -8.17
C LEU A 117 -6.63 -6.74 -8.63
N GLY A 118 -5.40 -6.55 -8.16
CA GLY A 118 -4.56 -5.41 -8.53
C GLY A 118 -4.32 -5.34 -10.04
N VAL A 119 -4.06 -6.47 -10.67
CA VAL A 119 -3.92 -6.57 -12.14
C VAL A 119 -5.23 -6.26 -12.86
N GLN A 120 -6.37 -6.73 -12.36
CA GLN A 120 -7.68 -6.40 -12.94
C GLN A 120 -8.03 -4.91 -12.83
N LEU A 121 -7.51 -4.23 -11.81
CA LEU A 121 -7.65 -2.78 -11.61
C LEU A 121 -6.61 -1.96 -12.40
N GLY A 122 -5.70 -2.60 -13.15
CA GLY A 122 -4.69 -1.93 -13.98
C GLY A 122 -3.29 -1.79 -13.36
N GLY A 123 -3.05 -2.37 -12.19
CA GLY A 123 -1.74 -2.40 -11.53
C GLY A 123 -0.75 -3.38 -12.18
N LYS A 124 0.54 -3.24 -11.87
CA LYS A 124 1.62 -4.07 -12.45
C LYS A 124 1.93 -5.26 -11.53
N GLN A 125 1.79 -6.48 -12.08
CA GLN A 125 1.97 -7.74 -11.34
C GLN A 125 3.28 -7.84 -10.53
N THR A 126 4.41 -7.37 -11.08
CA THR A 126 5.74 -7.47 -10.47
C THR A 126 5.97 -6.48 -9.32
N ARG A 127 5.14 -5.43 -9.20
CA ARG A 127 5.41 -4.25 -8.33
C ARG A 127 4.46 -4.10 -7.14
N LEU A 128 3.50 -5.02 -6.99
CA LEU A 128 2.54 -5.05 -5.88
C LEU A 128 3.18 -5.29 -4.48
N TRP A 129 4.51 -5.34 -4.40
CA TRP A 129 5.29 -5.91 -3.30
C TRP A 129 6.53 -5.11 -2.90
N ALA A 130 6.80 -3.99 -3.58
CA ALA A 130 7.98 -3.17 -3.37
C ALA A 130 7.63 -1.88 -2.62
#